data_AF-A0A838QPN7-F1
#
_entry.id   AF-A0A838QPN7-F1
#
_cell.length_a   1.000
_cell.length_b   1.000
_cell.length_c   1.000
_cell.angle_alpha   90.00
_cell.angle_beta   90.00
_cell.angle_gamma   90.00
#
_symmetry.space_group_name_H-M   'P 1'
#
loop_
_entity.id
_entity.type
_entity.pdbx_description
1 polymer ?
#
loop_
_entity_poly.entity_id
_entity_poly.type
_entity_poly.pdbx_seq_one_letter_code
_entity_poly.pdbx_strand_id
1 'polypeptide(L)'
;MGDGSSALRQAKELESLAAPPDSRALVRDLGRTIRAEVGAASAGRAEEALSYLEGVKGEVPLELIRLPYFSGEHARYLRSVLLHQTGRNEESLRFL
;
A
#
# COMPACT_ATOMS: atom_id res chain seq x y z
N MET A 1 -2.32 -1.86 -18.77
CA MET A 1 -1.56 -2.91 -18.06
C MET A 1 -0.16 -2.35 -17.84
N GLY A 2 0.20 -2.10 -16.58
CA GLY A 2 1.51 -1.54 -16.23
C GLY A 2 2.58 -2.62 -16.09
N ASP A 3 3.84 -2.23 -16.17
CA ASP A 3 4.99 -3.10 -15.91
C ASP A 3 5.09 -3.41 -14.41
N GLY A 4 4.34 -4.42 -13.96
CA GLY A 4 4.35 -4.87 -12.57
C GLY A 4 5.73 -5.38 -12.10
N SER A 5 6.56 -5.88 -13.02
CA SER A 5 7.91 -6.35 -12.69
C SER A 5 8.83 -5.19 -12.32
N SER A 6 8.74 -4.07 -13.05
CA SER A 6 9.45 -2.85 -12.71
C SER A 6 8.91 -2.20 -11.43
N ALA A 7 7.59 -2.22 -11.21
CA ALA A 7 7.00 -1.73 -9.96
C ALA A 7 7.50 -2.52 -8.73
N LEU A 8 7.60 -3.86 -8.84
CA LEU A 8 8.14 -4.70 -7.77
C LEU A 8 9.64 -4.46 -7.52
N ARG A 9 10.42 -4.21 -8.58
CA ARG A 9 11.82 -3.77 -8.43
C ARG A 9 11.93 -2.48 -7.66
N GLN A 10 11.15 -1.46 -8.03
CA GLN A 10 11.13 -0.17 -7.37
C GLN A 10 10.66 -0.27 -5.92
N ALA A 11 9.65 -1.10 -5.63
CA ALA A 11 9.22 -1.37 -4.25
C ALA A 11 10.36 -1.95 -3.41
N LYS A 12 11.12 -2.90 -3.96
CA LYS A 12 12.30 -3.48 -3.29
C LYS A 12 13.40 -2.44 -3.08
N GLU A 13 13.64 -1.58 -4.06
CA GLU A 13 14.61 -0.48 -3.94
C GLU A 13 14.20 0.49 -2.84
N LEU A 14 12.94 0.94 -2.81
CA LEU A 14 12.38 1.79 -1.76
C LEU A 14 12.56 1.17 -0.37
N GLU A 15 12.23 -0.11 -0.21
CA GLU A 15 12.39 -0.85 1.05
C GLU A 15 13.85 -0.92 1.52
N SER A 16 14.81 -0.82 0.59
CA SER A 16 16.26 -0.84 0.87
C SER A 16 16.87 0.55 1.11
N LEU A 17 16.13 1.62 0.86
CA LEU A 17 16.65 2.99 1.04
C LEU A 17 16.93 3.28 2.51
N ALA A 18 18.10 3.83 2.78
CA ALA A 18 18.42 4.44 4.07
C ALA A 18 17.65 5.76 4.22
N ALA A 19 16.38 5.67 4.59
CA ALA A 19 15.56 6.84 4.87
C ALA A 19 15.86 7.40 6.28
N PRO A 20 15.72 8.73 6.46
CA PRO A 20 15.69 9.34 7.80
C PRO A 20 14.70 8.61 8.72
N PRO A 21 14.97 8.49 10.02
CA PRO A 21 14.12 7.74 10.95
C PRO A 21 12.62 8.04 10.81
N ASP A 22 12.29 9.32 10.66
CA ASP A 22 10.91 9.82 10.57
C ASP A 22 10.20 9.41 9.26
N SER A 23 10.97 9.15 8.19
CA SER A 23 10.44 8.74 6.88
C SER A 23 10.50 7.24 6.63
N ARG A 24 11.20 6.45 7.47
CA ARG A 24 11.36 5.00 7.27
C ARG A 24 10.04 4.25 7.26
N ALA A 25 9.11 4.62 8.14
CA ALA A 25 7.80 3.98 8.18
C ALA A 25 7.03 4.23 6.88
N LEU A 26 7.05 5.48 6.41
CA LEU A 26 6.37 5.91 5.19
C LEU A 26 6.92 5.24 3.94
N VAL A 27 8.25 5.15 3.80
CA VAL A 27 8.89 4.49 2.64
C VAL A 27 8.55 2.99 2.60
N ARG A 28 8.52 2.32 3.77
CA ARG A 28 8.08 0.92 3.85
C ARG A 28 6.61 0.76 3.49
N ASP A 29 5.75 1.65 3.97
CA ASP A 29 4.32 1.60 3.69
C ASP A 29 4.03 1.85 2.19
N LEU A 30 4.79 2.72 1.54
CA LEU A 30 4.75 2.90 0.09
C LEU A 30 5.15 1.62 -0.66
N GLY A 31 6.27 0.99 -0.29
CA GLY A 31 6.72 -0.27 -0.90
C GLY A 31 5.67 -1.40 -0.76
N ARG A 32 5.08 -1.53 0.42
CA ARG A 32 3.98 -2.46 0.69
C ARG A 32 2.73 -2.17 -0.14
N THR A 33 2.38 -0.90 -0.28
CA THR A 33 1.22 -0.47 -1.09
C THR A 33 1.43 -0.82 -2.57
N ILE A 34 2.64 -0.60 -3.11
CA ILE A 34 2.98 -1.00 -4.49
C ILE A 34 2.86 -2.52 -4.67
N ARG A 35 3.37 -3.31 -3.72
CA ARG A 35 3.24 -4.79 -3.76
C ARG A 35 1.78 -5.24 -3.74
N ALA A 36 0.98 -4.62 -2.88
CA ALA A 36 -0.46 -4.88 -2.81
C ALA A 36 -1.15 -4.57 -4.14
N GLU A 37 -0.82 -3.45 -4.78
CA GLU A 37 -1.43 -3.03 -6.06
C GLU A 37 -1.07 -3.99 -7.20
N VAL A 38 0.20 -4.40 -7.30
CA VAL A 38 0.63 -5.40 -8.28
C VAL A 38 -0.03 -6.76 -8.01
N GLY A 39 -0.17 -7.15 -6.74
CA GLY A 39 -0.88 -8.36 -6.33
C GLY A 39 -2.37 -8.31 -6.66
N ALA A 40 -3.03 -7.18 -6.42
CA ALA A 40 -4.45 -6.96 -6.70
C ALA A 40 -4.78 -7.11 -8.19
N ALA A 41 -3.85 -6.74 -9.08
CA ALA A 41 -4.00 -6.93 -10.51
C ALA A 41 -3.94 -8.40 -10.96
N SER A 42 -3.48 -9.31 -10.09
CA SER A 42 -3.37 -10.74 -10.38
C SER A 42 -4.60 -11.50 -9.88
N ALA A 43 -5.28 -12.23 -10.77
CA ALA A 43 -6.45 -13.02 -10.41
C ALA A 43 -6.14 -14.02 -9.27
N GLY A 44 -6.99 -14.03 -8.23
CA GLY A 44 -6.88 -14.97 -7.11
C GLY A 44 -5.84 -14.62 -6.04
N ARG A 45 -5.17 -13.47 -6.13
CA ARG A 45 -4.16 -13.04 -5.14
C ARG A 45 -4.63 -11.94 -4.19
N ALA A 46 -5.94 -11.72 -4.08
CA ALA A 46 -6.51 -10.65 -3.26
C ALA A 46 -6.14 -10.77 -1.76
N GLU A 47 -6.15 -11.99 -1.20
CA GLU A 47 -5.74 -12.23 0.20
C GLU A 47 -4.25 -11.94 0.42
N GLU A 48 -3.39 -12.35 -0.52
CA GLU A 48 -1.96 -12.01 -0.44
C GLU A 48 -1.76 -10.49 -0.54
N ALA A 49 -2.49 -9.83 -1.43
CA ALA A 49 -2.46 -8.37 -1.55
C ALA A 49 -2.90 -7.67 -0.25
N LEU A 50 -3.92 -8.19 0.44
CA LEU A 50 -4.35 -7.69 1.75
C LEU A 50 -3.25 -7.82 2.81
N SER A 51 -2.51 -8.94 2.82
CA SER A 51 -1.44 -9.16 3.81
C SER A 51 -0.34 -8.08 3.75
N TYR A 52 -0.04 -7.54 2.56
CA TYR A 52 0.91 -6.44 2.44
C TYR A 52 0.39 -5.14 3.08
N LEU A 53 -0.93 -4.93 3.12
CA LEU A 53 -1.57 -3.73 3.66
C LEU A 53 -1.85 -3.80 5.17
N GLU A 54 -1.76 -4.97 5.81
CA GLU A 54 -1.97 -5.10 7.27
C GLU A 54 -1.01 -4.23 8.08
N GLY A 55 0.23 -4.11 7.60
CA GLY A 55 1.28 -3.30 8.23
C GLY A 55 1.24 -1.81 7.86
N VAL A 56 0.35 -1.39 6.95
CA VAL A 56 0.23 0.00 6.51
C VAL A 56 -0.76 0.72 7.41
N LYS A 57 -0.27 1.66 8.22
CA LYS A 57 -1.10 2.38 9.19
C LYS A 57 -1.85 3.58 8.59
N GLY A 58 -1.38 4.08 7.44
CA GLY A 58 -1.92 5.30 6.83
C GLY A 58 -1.62 6.57 7.63
N GLU A 59 -0.78 6.47 8.67
CA GLU A 59 -0.31 7.61 9.45
C GLU A 59 0.79 8.32 8.65
N VAL A 60 0.45 9.47 8.07
CA VAL A 60 1.44 10.35 7.42
C VAL A 60 1.95 11.32 8.48
N PRO A 61 3.27 11.37 8.77
CA PRO A 61 3.84 12.38 9.66
C PRO A 61 3.40 13.79 9.25
N LEU A 62 3.09 14.65 10.22
CA LEU A 62 2.60 16.01 9.96
C LEU A 62 3.56 16.81 9.07
N GLU A 63 4.86 16.53 9.19
CA GLU A 63 5.94 17.12 8.42
C GLU A 63 5.84 16.80 6.92
N LEU A 64 5.15 15.72 6.57
CA LEU A 64 5.07 15.18 5.21
C LEU A 64 3.67 15.31 4.59
N ILE A 65 2.66 15.75 5.35
CA ILE A 65 1.28 16.02 4.87
C ILE A 65 1.22 17.01 3.69
N ARG A 66 2.21 17.92 3.58
CA ARG A 66 2.26 18.91 2.49
C ARG A 66 2.80 18.34 1.17
N LEU A 67 3.31 17.10 1.18
CA LEU A 67 3.79 16.45 -0.04
C LEU A 67 2.61 15.76 -0.73
N PRO A 68 2.24 16.16 -1.96
CA PRO A 68 1.01 15.69 -2.63
C PRO A 68 0.99 14.18 -2.95
N TYR A 69 2.13 13.49 -2.83
CA TYR A 69 2.28 12.06 -3.11
C TYR A 69 2.12 11.16 -1.88
N PHE A 70 2.04 11.74 -0.68
CA PHE A 70 1.94 11.01 0.57
C PHE A 70 0.59 11.24 1.21
N SER A 71 -0.44 10.67 0.62
CA SER A 71 -1.73 10.48 1.27
C SER A 71 -1.89 8.98 1.51
N GLY A 72 -2.05 8.55 2.77
CA GLY A 72 -2.36 7.15 3.10
C GLY A 72 -3.66 6.65 2.47
N GLU A 73 -4.40 7.56 1.84
CA GLU A 73 -5.67 7.35 1.14
C GLU A 73 -5.61 6.28 0.05
N HIS A 74 -4.51 6.19 -0.73
CA HIS A 74 -4.42 5.13 -1.75
C HIS A 74 -4.37 3.74 -1.14
N ALA A 75 -3.55 3.56 -0.09
CA ALA A 75 -3.48 2.29 0.64
C ALA A 75 -4.82 1.95 1.31
N ARG A 76 -5.51 2.97 1.84
CA ARG A 76 -6.84 2.84 2.45
C ARG A 76 -7.89 2.37 1.43
N TYR A 77 -7.94 3.04 0.28
CA TYR A 77 -8.82 2.70 -0.83
C TYR A 77 -8.54 1.28 -1.35
N LEU A 78 -7.27 0.95 -1.60
CA LEU A 78 -6.87 -0.36 -2.09
C LEU A 78 -7.27 -1.48 -1.10
N ARG A 79 -7.13 -1.24 0.21
CA ARG A 79 -7.58 -2.17 1.25
C ARG A 79 -9.09 -2.37 1.20
N SER A 80 -9.87 -1.29 1.04
CA SER A 80 -11.33 -1.38 0.90
C SER A 80 -11.73 -2.23 -0.31
N VAL A 81 -11.09 -2.02 -1.46
CA VAL A 81 -11.35 -2.78 -2.69
C VAL A 81 -11.04 -4.26 -2.52
N LEU A 82 -9.88 -4.59 -1.95
CA LEU A 82 -9.46 -5.97 -1.75
C LEU A 82 -10.34 -6.71 -0.74
N LEU A 83 -10.76 -6.05 0.35
CA LEU A 83 -11.72 -6.60 1.31
C LEU A 83 -13.07 -6.90 0.66
N HIS A 84 -13.53 -6.02 -0.24
CA HIS A 84 -14.75 -6.27 -1.01
C HIS A 84 -14.61 -7.48 -1.93
N GLN A 85 -13.47 -7.60 -2.64
CA GLN A 85 -13.19 -8.73 -3.53
C GLN A 85 -13.13 -10.08 -2.81
N THR A 86 -12.71 -10.12 -1.53
CA THR A 86 -12.69 -11.34 -0.72
C THR A 86 -13.98 -11.59 0.07
N GLY A 87 -15.02 -10.79 -0.15
CA GLY A 87 -16.33 -10.94 0.51
C GLY A 87 -16.42 -10.34 1.92
N ARG A 88 -15.36 -9.67 2.40
CA ARG A 88 -15.28 -9.02 3.73
C ARG A 88 -15.88 -7.60 3.68
N ASN A 89 -17.13 -7.51 3.23
CA ASN A 89 -17.80 -6.23 2.95
C ASN A 89 -17.95 -5.32 4.17
N GLU A 90 -18.25 -5.87 5.35
CA GLU A 90 -18.38 -5.09 6.58
C GLU A 90 -17.06 -4.42 6.99
N GLU A 91 -15.94 -5.08 6.72
CA GLU A 91 -14.62 -4.50 6.98
C GLU A 91 -14.25 -3.47 5.93
N SER A 92 -14.60 -3.72 4.66
CA SER A 92 -14.38 -2.78 3.55
C SER A 92 -14.97 -1.39 3.82
N LEU A 93 -16.17 -1.32 4.42
CA LEU A 93 -16.85 -0.06 4.76
C LEU A 93 -16.13 0.78 5.81
N ARG A 94 -15.22 0.20 6.61
CA ARG A 94 -14.44 0.94 7.62
C ARG A 94 -13.27 1.72 7.02
N PHE A 95 -12.99 1.47 5.74
CA PHE A 95 -11.89 2.07 4.99
C PHE A 95 -12.35 2.99 3.85
N LEU A 96 -13.66 3.27 3.77
CA LEU A 96 -14.27 4.35 2.96
C LEU A 96 -14.52 5.58 3.84
#